data_AF-A0AAD3H261-F1
#
_entry.id   AF-A0AAD3H261-F1
#
_cell.length_a   1.000
_cell.length_b   1.000
_cell.length_c   1.000
_cell.angle_alpha   90.00
_cell.angle_beta   90.00
_cell.angle_gamma   90.00
#
_symmetry.space_group_name_H-M   'P 1'
#
loop_
_entity.id
_entity.type
_entity.pdbx_description
1 polymer ?
#
loop_
_entity_poly.entity_id
_entity_poly.type
_entity_poly.pdbx_seq_one_letter_code
_entity_poly.pdbx_strand_id
1 'polypeptide(L)'
;MEFIKTKKQHISQIKKVFIGLAAFACMIYATFERAQQSRYIQDEVQKITRKFDFKRAVSSTQYLEDEDMNITSPTEFHLSENHTFTFPEDPAATTLRASHVTYLREYKEILHRGSSGEECASMPKVFQWILQQLHESEEKYPLFIAYGEMIHLLREGDFIHKNGSYIDDDLDTWAIPETVVFLANLEHLLFEKFGWTMRLFSPDTDVINFVQIMESCGHRPRNAATKVTDTKEPAIELYPLVPAKGDDSLLVDSWQGTKIDKDLVFPAQDYVFESKALDKPITVKLAQKYDEILKCLYGNWTVPSSKHADIGSVCISEREVASEE
;
A
#
# COMPACT_ATOMS: atom_id res chain seq x y z
N MET A 1 -36.04 63.35 -18.06
CA MET A 1 -35.49 62.47 -17.00
C MET A 1 -35.50 60.98 -17.38
N GLU A 2 -36.44 60.49 -18.19
CA GLU A 2 -36.46 59.06 -18.62
C GLU A 2 -35.22 58.61 -19.40
N PHE A 3 -34.67 59.45 -20.30
CA PHE A 3 -33.51 59.12 -21.12
C PHE A 3 -32.23 58.79 -20.32
N ILE A 4 -32.11 59.34 -19.10
CA ILE A 4 -30.95 59.10 -18.21
C ILE A 4 -31.12 57.76 -17.47
N LYS A 5 -32.36 57.34 -17.18
CA LYS A 5 -32.64 56.04 -16.54
C LYS A 5 -32.35 54.87 -17.48
N THR A 6 -32.80 54.95 -18.73
CA THR A 6 -32.54 53.90 -19.75
C THR A 6 -31.04 53.75 -20.05
N LYS A 7 -30.29 54.86 -20.14
CA LYS A 7 -28.83 54.81 -20.37
C LYS A 7 -28.07 54.16 -19.21
N LYS A 8 -28.45 54.43 -17.96
CA LYS A 8 -27.86 53.76 -16.76
C LYS A 8 -28.18 52.27 -16.73
N GLN A 9 -29.37 51.88 -17.15
CA GLN A 9 -29.81 50.48 -17.18
C GLN A 9 -29.07 49.67 -18.26
N HIS A 10 -28.87 50.24 -19.44
CA HIS A 10 -28.04 49.63 -20.49
C HIS A 10 -26.56 49.50 -20.08
N ILE A 11 -25.96 50.52 -19.45
CA ILE A 11 -24.57 50.44 -18.96
C ILE A 11 -24.43 49.36 -17.87
N SER A 12 -25.43 49.19 -17.00
CA SER A 12 -25.44 48.13 -15.99
C SER A 12 -25.49 46.73 -16.60
N GLN A 13 -26.31 46.53 -17.64
CA GLN A 13 -26.41 45.25 -18.34
C GLN A 13 -25.11 44.90 -19.09
N ILE A 14 -24.50 45.88 -19.77
CA ILE A 14 -23.22 45.69 -20.46
C ILE A 14 -22.13 45.29 -19.46
N LYS A 15 -22.04 45.94 -18.29
CA LYS A 15 -21.07 45.58 -17.26
C LYS A 15 -21.23 44.14 -16.75
N LYS A 16 -22.46 43.67 -16.58
CA LYS A 16 -22.73 42.28 -16.15
C LYS A 16 -22.27 41.26 -17.19
N VAL A 17 -22.47 41.54 -18.47
CA VAL A 17 -22.00 40.67 -19.57
C VAL A 17 -20.47 40.61 -19.60
N PHE A 18 -19.78 41.74 -19.45
CA PHE A 18 -18.32 41.77 -19.41
C PHE A 18 -17.73 41.02 -18.19
N ILE A 19 -18.35 41.14 -17.02
CA ILE A 19 -17.93 40.39 -15.83
C ILE A 19 -18.14 38.89 -16.03
N GLY A 20 -19.27 38.48 -16.62
CA GLY A 20 -19.55 37.07 -16.94
C GLY A 20 -18.54 36.48 -17.93
N LEU A 21 -18.18 37.22 -18.98
CA LEU A 21 -17.18 36.80 -19.96
C LEU A 21 -15.77 36.69 -19.36
N ALA A 22 -15.39 37.62 -18.48
CA ALA A 22 -14.10 37.56 -17.79
C ALA A 22 -14.02 36.34 -16.85
N ALA A 23 -15.08 36.05 -16.09
CA ALA A 23 -15.14 34.88 -15.23
C ALA A 23 -15.07 33.56 -16.02
N PHE A 24 -15.75 33.49 -17.18
CA PHE A 24 -15.70 32.33 -18.06
C PHE A 24 -14.30 32.12 -18.68
N ALA A 25 -13.64 33.20 -19.11
CA ALA A 25 -12.27 33.15 -19.61
C ALA A 25 -11.29 32.67 -18.53
N CYS A 26 -11.43 33.12 -17.28
CA CYS A 26 -10.63 32.62 -16.15
C CYS A 26 -10.85 31.14 -15.88
N MET A 27 -12.08 30.64 -15.97
CA MET A 27 -12.37 29.20 -15.81
C MET A 27 -11.74 28.36 -16.93
N ILE A 28 -11.83 28.81 -18.19
CA ILE A 28 -11.18 28.13 -19.32
C ILE A 28 -9.66 28.12 -19.13
N TYR A 29 -9.07 29.25 -18.74
CA TYR A 29 -7.63 29.37 -18.50
C TYR A 29 -7.17 28.43 -17.37
N ALA A 30 -7.89 28.37 -16.24
CA ALA A 30 -7.59 27.46 -15.14
C ALA A 30 -7.72 25.98 -15.54
N THR A 31 -8.70 25.66 -16.40
CA THR A 31 -8.88 24.30 -16.93
C THR A 31 -7.75 23.92 -17.91
N PHE A 32 -7.31 24.88 -18.74
CA PHE A 32 -6.19 24.71 -19.66
C PHE A 32 -4.86 24.54 -18.92
N GLU A 33 -4.60 25.33 -17.87
CA GLU A 33 -3.41 25.16 -17.03
C GLU A 33 -3.39 23.80 -16.33
N ARG A 34 -4.52 23.35 -15.76
CA ARG A 34 -4.61 21.99 -15.19
C ARG A 34 -4.34 20.89 -16.22
N ALA A 35 -4.83 21.04 -17.45
CA ALA A 35 -4.58 20.09 -18.52
C ALA A 35 -3.11 20.11 -18.98
N GLN A 36 -2.46 21.28 -19.02
CA GLN A 36 -1.03 21.37 -19.32
C GLN A 36 -0.16 20.83 -18.19
N GLN A 37 -0.52 21.08 -16.94
CA GLN A 37 0.17 20.55 -15.77
C GLN A 37 0.04 19.02 -15.69
N SER A 38 -1.13 18.47 -16.01
CA SER A 38 -1.33 17.02 -16.11
C SER A 38 -0.47 16.37 -17.22
N ARG A 39 -0.36 16.99 -18.41
CA ARG A 39 0.53 16.50 -19.48
C ARG A 39 2.00 16.65 -19.13
N TYR A 40 2.39 17.75 -18.48
CA TYR A 40 3.75 17.96 -18.02
C TYR A 40 4.15 16.93 -16.95
N ILE A 41 3.25 16.62 -16.01
CA ILE A 41 3.46 15.55 -15.03
C ILE A 41 3.56 14.18 -15.72
N GLN A 42 2.71 13.87 -16.71
CA GLN A 42 2.83 12.62 -17.46
C GLN A 42 4.16 12.51 -18.25
N ASP A 43 4.61 13.61 -18.87
CA ASP A 43 5.89 13.65 -19.60
C ASP A 43 7.09 13.59 -18.65
N GLU A 44 7.04 14.24 -17.49
CA GLU A 44 8.10 14.15 -16.46
C GLU A 44 8.11 12.79 -15.78
N VAL A 45 6.95 12.18 -15.50
CA VAL A 45 6.87 10.78 -15.03
C VAL A 45 7.50 9.85 -16.08
N GLN A 46 7.15 9.97 -17.37
CA GLN A 46 7.81 9.18 -18.43
C GLN A 46 9.31 9.44 -18.54
N LYS A 47 9.79 10.67 -18.32
CA LYS A 47 11.23 10.99 -18.31
C LYS A 47 11.93 10.46 -17.07
N ILE A 48 11.30 10.51 -15.89
CA ILE A 48 11.82 9.97 -14.63
C ILE A 48 11.87 8.45 -14.72
N THR A 49 10.83 7.79 -15.23
CA THR A 49 10.82 6.34 -15.53
C THR A 49 11.91 5.95 -16.54
N ARG A 50 12.32 6.85 -17.44
CA ARG A 50 13.44 6.64 -18.36
C ARG A 50 14.82 7.03 -17.80
N LYS A 51 14.89 7.90 -16.78
CA LYS A 51 16.14 8.35 -16.13
C LYS A 51 16.55 7.48 -14.96
N PHE A 52 15.59 6.87 -14.27
CA PHE A 52 15.85 5.77 -13.36
C PHE A 52 16.12 4.53 -14.21
N ASP A 53 17.39 4.35 -14.53
CA ASP A 53 17.93 3.16 -15.19
C ASP A 53 17.68 1.96 -14.25
N PHE A 54 16.52 1.33 -14.40
CA PHE A 54 16.10 0.10 -13.71
C PHE A 54 17.11 -1.06 -13.86
N LYS A 55 18.08 -0.91 -14.78
CA LYS A 55 19.10 -1.89 -15.13
C LYS A 55 20.20 -2.12 -14.09
N ARG A 56 20.22 -1.40 -12.95
CA ARG A 56 21.32 -1.54 -11.98
C ARG A 56 20.95 -2.01 -10.57
N ALA A 57 19.68 -2.31 -10.29
CA ALA A 57 19.25 -2.84 -8.99
C ALA A 57 18.74 -4.29 -9.02
N VAL A 58 18.53 -4.88 -10.20
CA VAL A 58 18.13 -6.29 -10.33
C VAL A 58 18.99 -6.93 -11.42
N SER A 59 19.98 -7.73 -11.00
CA SER A 59 20.61 -8.69 -11.90
C SER A 59 19.54 -9.68 -12.32
N SER A 60 19.30 -9.74 -13.62
CA SER A 60 18.30 -10.57 -14.29
C SER A 60 18.23 -12.01 -13.76
N THR A 61 17.06 -12.43 -13.30
CA THR A 61 16.63 -13.82 -13.40
C THR A 61 15.19 -13.84 -13.93
N GLN A 62 15.04 -14.28 -15.17
CA GLN A 62 13.76 -14.50 -15.84
C GLN A 62 13.11 -15.76 -15.27
N TYR A 63 11.94 -15.71 -14.60
CA TYR A 63 11.09 -16.91 -14.46
C TYR A 63 9.62 -16.54 -14.26
N LEU A 64 8.82 -16.72 -15.30
CA LEU A 64 7.40 -16.99 -15.19
C LEU A 64 7.05 -18.02 -16.27
N GLU A 65 7.11 -19.29 -15.89
CA GLU A 65 6.24 -20.40 -16.31
C GLU A 65 6.90 -21.68 -15.76
N ASP A 66 6.31 -22.20 -14.67
CA ASP A 66 6.72 -23.40 -13.90
C ASP A 66 8.08 -23.32 -13.17
N GLU A 67 8.15 -23.96 -11.99
CA GLU A 67 9.32 -24.13 -11.08
C GLU A 67 9.55 -23.05 -9.98
N ASP A 68 9.66 -23.55 -8.74
CA ASP A 68 10.16 -22.95 -7.52
C ASP A 68 10.59 -21.48 -7.61
N MET A 69 9.82 -20.57 -6.96
CA MET A 69 10.31 -19.22 -6.73
C MET A 69 11.58 -19.29 -5.88
N ASN A 70 12.72 -19.24 -6.55
CA ASN A 70 14.00 -18.99 -5.95
C ASN A 70 13.99 -17.52 -5.51
N ILE A 71 13.44 -17.26 -4.32
CA ILE A 71 13.42 -15.94 -3.68
C ILE A 71 14.89 -15.58 -3.38
N THR A 72 15.61 -15.11 -4.39
CA THR A 72 16.86 -14.39 -4.18
C THR A 72 16.49 -12.99 -3.78
N SER A 73 16.06 -12.83 -2.52
CA SER A 73 15.63 -11.54 -1.97
C SER A 73 16.70 -10.49 -2.25
N PRO A 74 16.39 -9.35 -2.89
CA PRO A 74 17.28 -8.21 -2.85
C PRO A 74 17.42 -7.84 -1.37
N THR A 75 18.63 -8.04 -0.85
CA THR A 75 18.95 -7.80 0.55
C THR A 75 18.98 -6.31 0.86
N GLU A 76 18.96 -5.44 -0.16
CA GLU A 76 19.18 -4.01 -0.04
C GLU A 76 18.32 -3.21 -1.04
N PHE A 77 17.80 -2.06 -0.63
CA PHE A 77 17.29 -1.05 -1.57
C PHE A 77 17.58 0.37 -1.12
N HIS A 78 17.78 1.25 -2.09
CA HIS A 78 18.21 2.64 -1.86
C HIS A 78 17.02 3.59 -1.98
N LEU A 79 16.71 4.29 -0.90
CA LEU A 79 15.70 5.36 -0.90
C LEU A 79 16.28 6.73 -1.28
N SER A 80 17.60 6.88 -1.14
CA SER A 80 18.37 8.03 -1.64
C SER A 80 19.81 7.60 -1.87
N GLU A 81 20.63 8.43 -2.54
CA GLU A 81 22.07 8.17 -2.76
C GLU A 81 22.85 7.82 -1.47
N ASN A 82 22.29 8.13 -0.29
CA ASN A 82 22.95 7.98 1.01
C ASN A 82 22.20 7.07 2.00
N HIS A 83 21.10 6.41 1.63
CA HIS A 83 20.36 5.55 2.55
C HIS A 83 19.96 4.25 1.89
N THR A 84 20.55 3.16 2.41
CA THR A 84 20.28 1.78 2.02
C THR A 84 19.54 1.11 3.16
N PHE A 85 18.41 0.48 2.86
CA PHE A 85 17.71 -0.36 3.82
C PHE A 85 17.85 -1.81 3.43
N THR A 86 17.85 -2.68 4.42
CA THR A 86 17.94 -4.13 4.28
C THR A 86 16.77 -4.83 4.93
N PHE A 87 16.61 -6.11 4.64
CA PHE A 87 15.65 -6.98 5.33
C PHE A 87 16.40 -7.90 6.30
N PRO A 88 15.77 -8.32 7.42
CA PRO A 88 16.46 -9.08 8.44
C PRO A 88 16.94 -10.44 7.92
N GLU A 89 18.22 -10.74 8.12
CA GLU A 89 18.79 -12.07 7.81
C GLU A 89 18.27 -13.16 8.75
N ASP A 90 17.86 -12.80 9.98
CA ASP A 90 17.24 -13.69 10.96
C ASP A 90 16.00 -13.01 11.57
N PRO A 91 14.83 -13.15 10.94
CA PRO A 91 13.61 -12.47 11.36
C PRO A 91 13.07 -13.01 12.69
N ALA A 92 13.31 -14.29 12.96
CA ALA A 92 12.90 -14.94 14.21
C ALA A 92 13.66 -14.38 15.42
N ALA A 93 14.95 -14.08 15.24
CA ALA A 93 15.77 -13.43 16.27
C ALA A 93 15.49 -11.92 16.42
N THR A 94 14.83 -11.31 15.42
CA THR A 94 14.53 -9.87 15.35
C THR A 94 13.08 -9.51 15.61
N THR A 95 12.34 -10.36 16.35
CA THR A 95 11.07 -10.00 17.06
C THR A 95 11.25 -8.88 18.12
N LEU A 96 12.32 -8.09 17.97
CA LEU A 96 12.59 -6.82 18.60
C LEU A 96 11.49 -5.83 18.17
N ARG A 97 10.87 -5.21 19.16
CA ARG A 97 10.01 -4.03 18.94
C ARG A 97 10.80 -3.03 18.11
N ALA A 98 10.26 -2.58 16.98
CA ALA A 98 10.87 -1.51 16.20
C ALA A 98 11.22 -0.34 17.13
N SER A 99 12.48 0.05 17.09
CA SER A 99 13.01 1.14 17.91
C SER A 99 13.13 2.45 17.11
N HIS A 100 13.07 2.35 15.78
CA HIS A 100 13.12 3.45 14.85
C HIS A 100 11.93 3.42 13.88
N VAL A 101 11.46 4.62 13.53
CA VAL A 101 10.47 4.84 12.49
C VAL A 101 11.03 5.86 11.50
N THR A 102 11.15 5.46 10.24
CA THR A 102 11.63 6.32 9.16
C THR A 102 10.52 6.60 8.17
N TYR A 103 10.25 7.88 7.88
CA TYR A 103 9.27 8.25 6.87
C TYR A 103 9.98 8.40 5.53
N LEU A 104 9.36 7.91 4.46
CA LEU A 104 9.91 8.09 3.10
C LEU A 104 9.79 9.54 2.63
N ARG A 105 8.84 10.27 3.22
CA ARG A 105 8.56 11.68 2.98
C ARG A 105 9.09 12.56 4.10
N GLU A 106 9.50 13.78 3.75
CA GLU A 106 9.89 14.75 4.76
C GLU A 106 8.72 15.12 5.69
N TYR A 107 9.02 15.23 6.99
CA TYR A 107 8.02 15.55 8.01
C TYR A 107 7.28 16.86 7.72
N LYS A 108 7.98 17.84 7.12
CA LYS A 108 7.40 19.13 6.76
C LYS A 108 6.32 19.00 5.68
N GLU A 109 6.54 18.15 4.69
CA GLU A 109 5.57 17.91 3.61
C GLU A 109 4.34 17.20 4.16
N ILE A 110 4.53 16.18 5.01
CA ILE A 110 3.43 15.46 5.66
C ILE A 110 2.62 16.42 6.52
N LEU A 111 3.26 17.22 7.38
CA LEU A 111 2.58 18.20 8.23
C LEU A 111 1.86 19.28 7.41
N HIS A 112 2.47 19.72 6.30
CA HIS A 112 1.83 20.70 5.41
C HIS A 112 0.56 20.13 4.79
N ARG A 113 0.64 18.92 4.23
CA ARG A 113 -0.53 18.20 3.68
C ARG A 113 -1.59 17.94 4.75
N GLY A 114 -1.17 17.48 5.93
CA GLY A 114 -2.02 17.21 7.07
C GLY A 114 -2.80 18.42 7.57
N SER A 115 -2.29 19.64 7.32
CA SER A 115 -2.90 20.90 7.75
C SER A 115 -3.51 21.74 6.63
N SER A 116 -3.34 21.37 5.35
CA SER A 116 -3.83 22.17 4.21
C SER A 116 -5.34 22.12 4.02
N GLY A 117 -6.03 21.16 4.65
CA GLY A 117 -7.46 20.92 4.47
C GLY A 117 -7.81 20.29 3.12
N GLU A 118 -6.80 19.84 2.36
CA GLU A 118 -7.03 19.02 1.18
C GLU A 118 -7.56 17.64 1.58
N GLU A 119 -8.49 17.11 0.79
CA GLU A 119 -9.02 15.77 1.01
C GLU A 119 -8.07 14.72 0.45
N CYS A 120 -7.66 13.77 1.28
CA CYS A 120 -6.96 12.58 0.84
C CYS A 120 -7.95 11.54 0.30
N ALA A 121 -7.46 10.64 -0.55
CA ALA A 121 -8.29 9.56 -1.05
C ALA A 121 -8.58 8.51 0.04
N SER A 122 -9.73 7.84 -0.06
CA SER A 122 -10.12 6.76 0.84
C SER A 122 -9.21 5.53 0.67
N MET A 123 -9.00 4.76 1.74
CA MET A 123 -8.15 3.56 1.72
C MET A 123 -8.50 2.59 0.58
N PRO A 124 -9.78 2.21 0.34
CA PRO A 124 -10.10 1.27 -0.73
C PRO A 124 -9.66 1.73 -2.13
N LYS A 125 -9.66 3.06 -2.39
CA LYS A 125 -9.21 3.62 -3.67
C LYS A 125 -7.71 3.55 -3.82
N VAL A 126 -6.97 3.81 -2.74
CA VAL A 126 -5.51 3.70 -2.71
C VAL A 126 -5.10 2.24 -2.86
N PHE A 127 -5.75 1.33 -2.14
CA PHE A 127 -5.49 -0.10 -2.24
C PHE A 127 -5.79 -0.66 -3.64
N GLN A 128 -6.92 -0.29 -4.25
CA GLN A 128 -7.21 -0.66 -5.64
C GLN A 128 -6.13 -0.16 -6.60
N TRP A 129 -5.65 1.07 -6.41
CA TRP A 129 -4.57 1.61 -7.26
C TRP A 129 -3.25 0.87 -7.05
N ILE A 130 -2.88 0.53 -5.81
CA ILE A 130 -1.69 -0.27 -5.48
C ILE A 130 -1.75 -1.62 -6.22
N LEU A 131 -2.87 -2.34 -6.11
CA LEU A 131 -3.06 -3.64 -6.78
C LEU A 131 -2.97 -3.51 -8.30
N GLN A 132 -3.50 -2.43 -8.87
CA GLN A 132 -3.36 -2.14 -10.29
C GLN A 132 -1.89 -1.96 -10.68
N GLN A 133 -1.10 -1.19 -9.92
CA GLN A 133 0.33 -1.01 -10.21
C GLN A 133 1.13 -2.31 -10.12
N LEU A 134 0.80 -3.17 -9.14
CA LEU A 134 1.42 -4.48 -9.00
C LEU A 134 1.08 -5.40 -10.19
N HIS A 135 -0.19 -5.40 -10.61
CA HIS A 135 -0.65 -6.21 -11.75
C HIS A 135 -0.08 -5.75 -13.10
N GLU A 136 0.08 -4.43 -13.29
CA GLU A 136 0.65 -3.83 -14.50
C GLU A 136 2.17 -3.96 -14.56
N SER A 137 2.84 -4.37 -13.47
CA SER A 137 4.27 -4.61 -13.45
C SER A 137 4.64 -5.88 -14.22
N GLU A 138 5.75 -5.85 -14.96
CA GLU A 138 6.24 -7.02 -15.73
C GLU A 138 6.60 -8.21 -14.81
N GLU A 139 7.07 -7.91 -13.60
CA GLU A 139 7.51 -8.86 -12.58
C GLU A 139 6.36 -9.50 -11.79
N LYS A 140 5.14 -8.94 -11.89
CA LYS A 140 3.92 -9.42 -11.21
C LYS A 140 4.08 -9.64 -9.69
N TYR A 141 4.61 -8.64 -9.00
CA TYR A 141 4.85 -8.67 -7.55
C TYR A 141 3.59 -9.01 -6.72
N PRO A 142 3.62 -10.07 -5.88
CA PRO A 142 2.46 -10.49 -5.10
C PRO A 142 2.31 -9.69 -3.81
N LEU A 143 1.10 -9.18 -3.57
CA LEU A 143 0.67 -8.61 -2.29
C LEU A 143 -0.50 -9.45 -1.75
N PHE A 144 -0.27 -10.16 -0.67
CA PHE A 144 -1.22 -11.10 -0.08
C PHE A 144 -2.06 -10.42 1.00
N ILE A 145 -3.35 -10.70 1.05
CA ILE A 145 -4.14 -10.39 2.25
C ILE A 145 -3.68 -11.32 3.38
N ALA A 146 -3.45 -10.78 4.57
CA ALA A 146 -2.90 -11.51 5.71
C ALA A 146 -3.82 -11.43 6.94
N TYR A 147 -3.54 -12.27 7.93
CA TYR A 147 -4.10 -12.18 9.29
C TYR A 147 -5.63 -11.97 9.37
N GLY A 148 -6.07 -11.04 10.21
CA GLY A 148 -7.49 -10.78 10.48
C GLY A 148 -8.22 -10.32 9.22
N GLU A 149 -7.53 -9.57 8.38
CA GLU A 149 -8.07 -9.07 7.12
C GLU A 149 -8.46 -10.20 6.16
N MET A 150 -7.70 -11.30 6.17
CA MET A 150 -8.02 -12.49 5.38
C MET A 150 -9.32 -13.15 5.86
N ILE A 151 -9.56 -13.15 7.18
CA ILE A 151 -10.83 -13.62 7.77
C ILE A 151 -11.97 -12.71 7.30
N HIS A 152 -11.76 -11.39 7.36
CA HIS A 152 -12.75 -10.41 6.91
C HIS A 152 -13.14 -10.59 5.44
N LEU A 153 -12.14 -10.80 4.58
CA LEU A 153 -12.40 -11.09 3.18
C LEU A 153 -13.21 -12.38 2.99
N LEU A 154 -12.79 -13.48 3.62
CA LEU A 154 -13.37 -14.80 3.37
C LEU A 154 -14.75 -14.99 4.02
N ARG A 155 -15.03 -14.34 5.16
CA ARG A 155 -16.28 -14.49 5.90
C ARG A 155 -17.28 -13.38 5.58
N GLU A 156 -16.84 -12.13 5.53
CA GLU A 156 -17.71 -10.98 5.26
C GLU A 156 -17.80 -10.62 3.78
N GLY A 157 -16.85 -11.07 2.95
CA GLY A 157 -16.83 -10.84 1.50
C GLY A 157 -16.45 -9.42 1.09
N ASP A 158 -16.02 -8.59 2.04
CA ASP A 158 -15.69 -7.18 1.86
C ASP A 158 -14.93 -6.68 3.09
N PHE A 159 -14.23 -5.56 2.95
CA PHE A 159 -13.55 -4.85 4.04
C PHE A 159 -14.37 -3.70 4.63
N ILE A 160 -15.58 -3.51 4.08
CA ILE A 160 -16.45 -2.37 4.35
C ILE A 160 -17.80 -2.86 4.90
N HIS A 161 -18.17 -2.34 6.08
CA HIS A 161 -19.48 -2.55 6.67
C HIS A 161 -20.60 -1.93 5.82
N LYS A 162 -21.84 -2.34 6.09
CA LYS A 162 -23.03 -1.81 5.39
C LYS A 162 -23.25 -0.31 5.58
N ASN A 163 -22.73 0.26 6.67
CA ASN A 163 -22.78 1.69 6.97
C ASN A 163 -21.66 2.49 6.27
N GLY A 164 -20.79 1.83 5.49
CA GLY A 164 -19.67 2.45 4.78
C GLY A 164 -18.40 2.64 5.60
N SER A 165 -18.37 2.24 6.88
CA SER A 165 -17.12 2.23 7.65
C SER A 165 -16.27 1.01 7.32
N TYR A 166 -14.96 1.15 7.46
CA TYR A 166 -14.05 0.01 7.41
C TYR A 166 -14.33 -0.95 8.58
N ILE A 167 -14.07 -2.25 8.38
CA ILE A 167 -14.41 -3.31 9.35
C ILE A 167 -13.42 -3.34 10.52
N ASP A 168 -12.12 -3.19 10.23
CA ASP A 168 -11.06 -3.23 11.23
C ASP A 168 -10.44 -1.85 11.50
N ASP A 169 -9.26 -1.76 12.08
CA ASP A 169 -8.49 -0.51 12.24
C ASP A 169 -7.26 -0.40 11.31
N ASP A 170 -6.92 -1.47 10.57
CA ASP A 170 -5.85 -1.58 9.58
C ASP A 170 -6.19 -2.60 8.47
N LEU A 171 -5.46 -2.55 7.34
CA LEU A 171 -5.48 -3.56 6.28
C LEU A 171 -4.18 -4.38 6.35
N ASP A 172 -4.25 -5.58 6.93
CA ASP A 172 -3.10 -6.48 7.07
C ASP A 172 -2.72 -7.15 5.74
N THR A 173 -1.47 -7.01 5.32
CA THR A 173 -0.95 -7.66 4.10
C THR A 173 0.43 -8.27 4.27
N TRP A 174 0.68 -9.41 3.63
CA TRP A 174 2.02 -9.96 3.47
C TRP A 174 2.60 -9.56 2.13
N ALA A 175 3.89 -9.22 2.12
CA ALA A 175 4.62 -8.85 0.92
C ALA A 175 6.02 -9.46 0.95
N ILE A 176 6.51 -9.96 -0.18
CA ILE A 176 7.94 -10.30 -0.32
C ILE A 176 8.77 -9.00 -0.41
N PRO A 177 10.06 -9.00 -0.04
CA PRO A 177 10.96 -7.84 -0.11
C PRO A 177 10.81 -7.02 -1.38
N GLU A 178 10.81 -7.66 -2.54
CA GLU A 178 10.72 -7.05 -3.86
C GLU A 178 9.43 -6.23 -4.02
N THR A 179 8.31 -6.74 -3.47
CA THR A 179 7.03 -6.03 -3.47
C THR A 179 7.09 -4.80 -2.59
N VAL A 180 7.73 -4.89 -1.41
CA VAL A 180 7.92 -3.75 -0.51
C VAL A 180 8.77 -2.66 -1.19
N VAL A 181 9.87 -3.04 -1.84
CA VAL A 181 10.74 -2.11 -2.59
C VAL A 181 9.97 -1.43 -3.72
N PHE A 182 9.20 -2.20 -4.49
CA PHE A 182 8.38 -1.67 -5.58
C PHE A 182 7.40 -0.61 -5.06
N LEU A 183 6.68 -0.90 -3.96
CA LEU A 183 5.73 0.05 -3.37
C LEU A 183 6.42 1.28 -2.79
N ALA A 184 7.58 1.12 -2.15
CA ALA A 184 8.38 2.24 -1.65
C ALA A 184 8.78 3.21 -2.78
N ASN A 185 9.13 2.69 -3.96
CA ASN A 185 9.42 3.51 -5.14
C ASN A 185 8.20 4.28 -5.68
N LEU A 186 6.98 3.81 -5.39
CA LEU A 186 5.73 4.47 -5.75
C LEU A 186 5.27 5.53 -4.73
N GLU A 187 5.99 5.71 -3.61
CA GLU A 187 5.55 6.60 -2.52
C GLU A 187 5.30 8.03 -3.01
N HIS A 188 6.14 8.57 -3.90
CA HIS A 188 5.93 9.90 -4.44
C HIS A 188 4.62 10.05 -5.20
N LEU A 189 4.21 9.02 -5.95
CA LEU A 189 2.92 9.00 -6.64
C LEU A 189 1.76 8.84 -5.64
N LEU A 190 1.95 8.03 -4.59
CA LEU A 190 0.96 7.90 -3.51
C LEU A 190 0.70 9.27 -2.85
N PHE A 191 1.77 10.02 -2.58
CA PHE A 191 1.68 11.32 -1.93
C PHE A 191 1.02 12.36 -2.81
N GLU A 192 1.50 12.50 -4.05
CA GLU A 192 0.98 13.51 -4.99
C GLU A 192 -0.47 13.24 -5.40
N LYS A 193 -0.82 11.98 -5.68
CA LYS A 193 -2.13 11.63 -6.24
C LYS A 193 -3.20 11.45 -5.18
N PHE A 194 -2.84 10.90 -4.03
CA PHE A 194 -3.79 10.48 -3.01
C PHE A 194 -3.61 11.19 -1.67
N GLY A 195 -2.47 11.84 -1.44
CA GLY A 195 -2.08 12.36 -0.14
C GLY A 195 -1.70 11.26 0.84
N TRP A 196 -1.21 10.12 0.34
CA TRP A 196 -0.77 8.99 1.17
C TRP A 196 0.75 8.90 1.19
N THR A 197 1.33 8.53 2.32
CA THR A 197 2.79 8.38 2.48
C THR A 197 3.12 7.03 3.10
N MET A 198 4.40 6.71 3.19
CA MET A 198 4.88 5.47 3.79
C MET A 198 5.84 5.76 4.94
N ARG A 199 5.77 4.92 5.98
CA ARG A 199 6.79 4.85 7.02
C ARG A 199 7.24 3.42 7.24
N LEU A 200 8.54 3.29 7.50
CA LEU A 200 9.27 2.06 7.73
C LEU A 200 9.54 1.93 9.22
N PHE A 201 9.41 0.71 9.72
CA PHE A 201 9.69 0.35 11.09
C PHE A 201 10.92 -0.54 11.08
N SER A 202 11.82 -0.24 12.01
CA SER A 202 13.14 -0.84 12.02
C SER A 202 13.63 -1.08 13.45
N PRO A 203 14.17 -2.27 13.76
CA PRO A 203 14.75 -2.56 15.07
C PRO A 203 16.06 -1.79 15.30
N ASP A 204 16.81 -1.51 14.23
CA ASP A 204 17.92 -0.56 14.13
C ASP A 204 17.62 0.44 13.00
N THR A 205 18.57 1.25 12.51
CA THR A 205 18.23 2.31 11.54
C THR A 205 17.99 1.81 10.12
N ASP A 206 18.52 0.62 9.78
CA ASP A 206 18.69 0.22 8.38
C ASP A 206 17.96 -1.09 8.05
N VAL A 207 17.48 -1.86 9.04
CA VAL A 207 16.72 -3.11 8.80
C VAL A 207 15.22 -2.85 8.82
N ILE A 208 14.48 -3.18 7.76
CA ILE A 208 13.02 -3.03 7.72
C ILE A 208 12.35 -4.32 8.19
N ASN A 209 11.52 -4.22 9.22
CA ASN A 209 10.72 -5.34 9.71
C ASN A 209 9.21 -5.13 9.56
N PHE A 210 8.76 -3.92 9.25
CA PHE A 210 7.35 -3.60 9.06
C PHE A 210 7.17 -2.26 8.33
N VAL A 211 6.09 -2.11 7.57
CA VAL A 211 5.80 -0.89 6.80
C VAL A 211 4.34 -0.52 6.95
N GLN A 212 4.06 0.78 7.03
CA GLN A 212 2.71 1.32 6.95
C GLN A 212 2.60 2.31 5.81
N ILE A 213 1.62 2.09 4.93
CA ILE A 213 1.15 3.05 3.93
C ILE A 213 -0.09 3.73 4.53
N MET A 214 -0.08 5.06 4.62
CA MET A 214 -1.07 5.78 5.43
C MET A 214 -1.41 7.15 4.88
N GLU A 215 -2.63 7.60 5.18
CA GLU A 215 -3.13 8.93 4.88
C GLU A 215 -2.25 10.01 5.55
N SER A 216 -1.86 11.06 4.81
CA SER A 216 -1.15 12.21 5.38
C SER A 216 -2.11 13.27 5.94
N CYS A 217 -3.36 13.29 5.45
CA CYS A 217 -4.40 14.20 5.94
C CYS A 217 -4.75 13.88 7.40
N GLY A 218 -4.65 14.87 8.29
CA GLY A 218 -4.85 14.68 9.74
C GLY A 218 -3.68 14.03 10.48
N HIS A 219 -2.77 13.35 9.76
CA HIS A 219 -1.64 12.67 10.36
C HIS A 219 -0.58 13.63 10.93
N ARG A 220 -0.05 13.29 12.11
CA ARG A 220 1.10 13.95 12.71
C ARG A 220 2.25 12.95 12.79
N PRO A 221 3.38 13.18 12.08
CA PRO A 221 4.55 12.30 12.15
C PRO A 221 5.02 12.08 13.57
N ARG A 222 5.31 10.82 13.91
CA ARG A 222 5.82 10.37 15.21
C ARG A 222 6.90 9.32 15.00
N ASN A 223 7.87 9.31 15.90
CA ASN A 223 8.98 8.36 15.90
C ASN A 223 8.61 7.04 16.61
N ALA A 224 7.42 6.95 17.20
CA ALA A 224 6.99 5.78 17.95
C ALA A 224 6.35 4.74 17.02
N ALA A 225 6.81 3.49 17.12
CA ALA A 225 6.26 2.34 16.43
C ALA A 225 4.86 1.99 16.98
N THR A 226 3.84 2.69 16.48
CA THR A 226 2.46 2.62 16.98
C THR A 226 1.47 2.70 15.82
N LYS A 227 0.27 2.16 16.01
CA LYS A 227 -0.82 2.26 15.04
C LYS A 227 -1.13 3.72 14.65
N VAL A 228 -1.56 3.92 13.41
CA VAL A 228 -2.07 5.22 12.95
C VAL A 228 -3.48 5.40 13.53
N THR A 229 -3.70 6.49 14.25
CA THR A 229 -4.97 6.74 14.99
C THR A 229 -5.49 8.15 14.84
N ASP A 230 -4.74 9.00 14.12
CA ASP A 230 -5.05 10.41 13.89
C ASP A 230 -5.54 10.72 12.47
N THR A 231 -5.71 9.69 11.66
CA THR A 231 -6.27 9.75 10.30
C THR A 231 -7.70 9.26 10.28
N LYS A 232 -8.44 9.59 9.21
CA LYS A 232 -9.81 9.11 9.01
C LYS A 232 -9.79 7.69 8.45
N GLU A 233 -8.83 7.42 7.57
CA GLU A 233 -8.68 6.15 6.89
C GLU A 233 -7.68 5.26 7.64
N PRO A 234 -7.93 3.93 7.69
CA PRO A 234 -7.00 2.97 8.29
C PRO A 234 -5.70 2.88 7.47
N ALA A 235 -4.61 2.48 8.12
CA ALA A 235 -3.36 2.23 7.43
C ALA A 235 -3.42 0.91 6.65
N ILE A 236 -2.65 0.80 5.57
CA ILE A 236 -2.32 -0.47 4.93
C ILE A 236 -0.99 -0.93 5.50
N GLU A 237 -0.98 -2.08 6.12
CA GLU A 237 0.17 -2.63 6.84
C GLU A 237 0.83 -3.72 6.00
N LEU A 238 2.12 -3.54 5.71
CA LEU A 238 2.92 -4.54 5.00
C LEU A 238 3.83 -5.25 6.00
N TYR A 239 3.67 -6.56 6.06
CA TYR A 239 4.45 -7.49 6.84
C TYR A 239 5.41 -8.22 5.89
N PRO A 240 6.71 -7.85 5.84
CA PRO A 240 7.65 -8.48 4.93
C PRO A 240 7.82 -9.97 5.26
N LEU A 241 7.53 -10.84 4.30
CA LEU A 241 7.79 -12.28 4.34
C LEU A 241 9.15 -12.57 3.72
N VAL A 242 10.11 -12.99 4.54
CA VAL A 242 11.48 -13.25 4.11
C VAL A 242 11.87 -14.71 4.38
N PRO A 243 12.79 -15.32 3.61
CA PRO A 243 13.23 -16.69 3.86
C PRO A 243 13.78 -16.87 5.28
N ALA A 244 13.50 -18.01 5.90
CA ALA A 244 14.07 -18.32 7.21
C ALA A 244 15.57 -18.63 7.10
N LYS A 245 16.36 -18.14 8.05
CA LYS A 245 17.80 -18.39 8.08
C LYS A 245 18.10 -19.89 8.17
N GLY A 246 18.77 -20.42 7.15
CA GLY A 246 19.18 -21.82 7.11
C GLY A 246 18.06 -22.80 6.79
N ASP A 247 16.87 -22.31 6.43
CA ASP A 247 15.75 -23.12 5.97
C ASP A 247 14.96 -22.36 4.89
N ASP A 248 15.40 -22.54 3.64
CA ASP A 248 14.75 -21.90 2.49
C ASP A 248 13.35 -22.46 2.20
N SER A 249 12.88 -23.50 2.89
CA SER A 249 11.50 -23.97 2.77
C SER A 249 10.52 -23.17 3.62
N LEU A 250 11.02 -22.36 4.55
CA LEU A 250 10.23 -21.51 5.43
C LEU A 250 10.33 -20.04 5.04
N LEU A 251 9.21 -19.34 5.18
CA LEU A 251 9.12 -17.89 5.20
C LEU A 251 8.90 -17.44 6.64
N VAL A 252 9.35 -16.24 6.97
CA VAL A 252 9.13 -15.61 8.25
C VAL A 252 8.61 -14.20 8.04
N ASP A 253 7.48 -13.90 8.67
CA ASP A 253 7.02 -12.53 8.86
C ASP A 253 8.00 -11.80 9.79
N SER A 254 8.65 -10.76 9.26
CA SER A 254 9.67 -10.01 9.99
C SER A 254 9.16 -9.19 11.19
N TRP A 255 7.86 -8.94 11.31
CA TRP A 255 7.25 -8.24 12.43
C TRP A 255 6.79 -9.20 13.53
N GLN A 256 5.96 -10.19 13.17
CA GLN A 256 5.40 -11.13 14.16
C GLN A 256 6.33 -12.32 14.44
N GLY A 257 7.34 -12.56 13.61
CA GLY A 257 8.19 -13.74 13.68
C GLY A 257 7.49 -15.04 13.28
N THR A 258 6.29 -14.95 12.71
CA THR A 258 5.49 -16.09 12.28
C THR A 258 6.21 -16.84 11.16
N LYS A 259 6.48 -18.13 11.36
CA LYS A 259 7.11 -19.02 10.37
C LYS A 259 6.04 -19.76 9.58
N ILE A 260 6.16 -19.77 8.25
CA ILE A 260 5.17 -20.37 7.35
C ILE A 260 5.90 -21.18 6.27
N ASP A 261 5.50 -22.43 6.06
CA ASP A 261 5.99 -23.22 4.92
C ASP A 261 5.69 -22.50 3.60
N LYS A 262 6.69 -22.40 2.71
CA LYS A 262 6.54 -21.78 1.39
C LYS A 262 5.40 -22.41 0.58
N ASP A 263 5.22 -23.73 0.70
CA ASP A 263 4.16 -24.50 0.03
C ASP A 263 2.75 -24.17 0.55
N LEU A 264 2.62 -23.52 1.71
CA LEU A 264 1.33 -22.98 2.16
C LEU A 264 1.01 -21.64 1.48
N VAL A 265 2.05 -20.89 1.08
CA VAL A 265 1.92 -19.55 0.51
C VAL A 265 1.85 -19.58 -1.01
N PHE A 266 2.70 -20.38 -1.65
CA PHE A 266 2.89 -20.39 -3.10
C PHE A 266 2.46 -21.71 -3.74
N PRO A 267 1.89 -21.69 -4.97
CA PRO A 267 1.60 -20.49 -5.77
C PRO A 267 0.42 -19.66 -5.23
N ALA A 268 0.54 -18.34 -5.36
CA ALA A 268 -0.50 -17.39 -4.95
C ALA A 268 -1.79 -17.59 -5.74
N GLN A 269 -2.94 -17.47 -5.06
CA GLN A 269 -4.26 -17.58 -5.68
C GLN A 269 -4.90 -16.21 -5.88
N ASP A 270 -5.51 -15.98 -7.04
CA ASP A 270 -6.35 -14.81 -7.26
C ASP A 270 -7.71 -14.98 -6.56
N TYR A 271 -8.10 -13.97 -5.80
CA TYR A 271 -9.43 -13.86 -5.22
C TYR A 271 -10.09 -12.56 -5.68
N VAL A 272 -11.25 -12.67 -6.32
CA VAL A 272 -11.99 -11.52 -6.87
C VAL A 272 -13.23 -11.27 -6.02
N PHE A 273 -13.42 -10.03 -5.59
CA PHE A 273 -14.61 -9.63 -4.83
C PHE A 273 -15.10 -8.24 -5.20
N GLU A 274 -16.37 -7.98 -4.90
CA GLU A 274 -17.04 -6.70 -5.12
C GLU A 274 -17.07 -5.93 -3.80
N SER A 275 -16.26 -4.88 -3.69
CA SER A 275 -16.29 -4.02 -2.49
C SER A 275 -17.41 -3.00 -2.59
N LYS A 276 -18.14 -2.77 -1.49
CA LYS A 276 -19.17 -1.72 -1.41
C LYS A 276 -18.61 -0.30 -1.58
N ALA A 277 -17.32 -0.10 -1.39
CA ALA A 277 -16.68 1.22 -1.50
C ALA A 277 -16.17 1.56 -2.91
N LEU A 278 -16.26 0.63 -3.87
CA LEU A 278 -15.68 0.78 -5.20
C LEU A 278 -16.66 0.38 -6.30
N ASP A 279 -16.48 0.97 -7.48
CA ASP A 279 -17.34 0.73 -8.65
C ASP A 279 -16.89 -0.48 -9.49
N LYS A 280 -15.78 -1.12 -9.12
CA LYS A 280 -15.18 -2.23 -9.86
C LYS A 280 -14.73 -3.31 -8.89
N PRO A 281 -14.83 -4.60 -9.28
CA PRO A 281 -14.27 -5.68 -8.50
C PRO A 281 -12.76 -5.51 -8.32
N ILE A 282 -12.27 -6.00 -7.19
CA ILE A 282 -10.86 -6.02 -6.84
C ILE A 282 -10.37 -7.46 -6.93
N THR A 283 -9.19 -7.66 -7.54
CA THR A 283 -8.46 -8.92 -7.48
C THR A 283 -7.31 -8.77 -6.48
N VAL A 284 -7.32 -9.61 -5.45
CA VAL A 284 -6.25 -9.70 -4.43
C VAL A 284 -5.57 -11.06 -4.52
N LYS A 285 -4.37 -11.18 -3.93
CA LYS A 285 -3.71 -12.48 -3.76
C LYS A 285 -4.03 -13.07 -2.39
N LEU A 286 -4.31 -14.37 -2.38
CA LEU A 286 -4.33 -15.22 -1.20
C LEU A 286 -3.21 -16.24 -1.27
N ALA A 287 -2.74 -16.70 -0.11
CA ALA A 287 -1.85 -17.84 -0.01
C ALA A 287 -2.50 -19.11 -0.59
N GLN A 288 -1.72 -20.05 -1.12
CA GLN A 288 -2.25 -21.28 -1.73
C GLN A 288 -3.17 -22.07 -0.78
N LYS A 289 -2.74 -22.24 0.47
CA LYS A 289 -3.43 -23.00 1.51
C LYS A 289 -3.82 -22.06 2.64
N TYR A 290 -4.51 -20.97 2.28
CA TYR A 290 -4.90 -19.92 3.22
C TYR A 290 -5.74 -20.46 4.39
N ASP A 291 -6.53 -21.51 4.19
CA ASP A 291 -7.34 -22.16 5.22
C ASP A 291 -6.49 -22.91 6.25
N GLU A 292 -5.43 -23.60 5.82
CA GLU A 292 -4.43 -24.23 6.70
C GLU A 292 -3.69 -23.17 7.53
N ILE A 293 -3.29 -22.06 6.89
CA ILE A 293 -2.64 -20.93 7.56
C ILE A 293 -3.57 -20.31 8.61
N LEU A 294 -4.83 -20.01 8.25
CA LEU A 294 -5.80 -19.44 9.19
C LEU A 294 -6.12 -20.39 10.34
N LYS A 295 -6.18 -21.71 10.08
CA LYS A 295 -6.35 -22.72 11.12
C LYS A 295 -5.15 -22.76 12.07
N CYS A 296 -3.92 -22.65 11.55
CA CYS A 296 -2.72 -22.55 12.36
C CYS A 296 -2.75 -21.31 13.28
N LEU A 297 -3.02 -20.13 12.72
CA LEU A 297 -2.95 -18.85 13.44
C LEU A 297 -4.12 -18.67 14.44
N TYR A 298 -5.33 -19.04 14.03
CA TYR A 298 -6.56 -18.68 14.74
C TYR A 298 -7.37 -19.88 15.24
N GLY A 299 -7.02 -21.12 14.84
CA GLY A 299 -7.83 -22.30 15.12
C GLY A 299 -9.12 -22.28 14.30
N ASN A 300 -10.28 -22.29 14.95
CA ASN A 300 -11.55 -22.19 14.24
C ASN A 300 -11.87 -20.75 13.84
N TRP A 301 -11.23 -20.27 12.77
CA TRP A 301 -11.34 -18.90 12.26
C TRP A 301 -12.72 -18.57 11.66
N THR A 302 -13.51 -19.59 11.31
CA THR A 302 -14.85 -19.39 10.73
C THR A 302 -15.87 -18.86 11.75
N VAL A 303 -15.57 -18.98 13.04
CA VAL A 303 -16.42 -18.46 14.13
C VAL A 303 -15.88 -17.10 14.57
N PRO A 304 -16.73 -16.05 14.66
CA PRO A 304 -16.31 -14.76 15.18
C PRO A 304 -15.62 -14.87 16.54
N SER A 305 -14.45 -14.26 16.64
CA SER A 305 -13.59 -14.31 17.82
C SER A 305 -12.79 -13.01 17.90
N SER A 306 -12.41 -12.60 19.10
CA SER A 306 -11.45 -11.51 19.34
C SER A 306 -10.01 -12.02 19.49
N LYS A 307 -9.73 -13.26 19.07
CA LYS A 307 -8.39 -13.85 19.12
C LYS A 307 -7.51 -13.16 18.08
N HIS A 308 -6.33 -12.72 18.50
CA HIS A 308 -5.25 -12.27 17.62
C HIS A 308 -4.29 -13.42 17.31
N ALA A 309 -3.58 -13.34 16.17
CA ALA A 309 -2.50 -14.27 15.88
C ALA A 309 -1.42 -14.21 16.96
N ASP A 310 -0.90 -15.37 17.34
CA ASP A 310 0.15 -15.47 18.35
C ASP A 310 1.51 -15.10 17.74
N ILE A 311 2.31 -14.29 18.46
CA ILE A 311 3.68 -13.93 18.05
C ILE A 311 4.52 -15.21 17.92
N GLY A 312 5.26 -15.34 16.82
CA GLY A 312 6.15 -16.46 16.58
C GLY A 312 5.44 -17.78 16.29
N SER A 313 4.20 -17.73 15.78
CA SER A 313 3.47 -18.92 15.32
C SER A 313 4.28 -19.71 14.29
N VAL A 314 4.12 -21.04 14.26
CA VAL A 314 4.81 -21.92 13.31
C VAL A 314 3.78 -22.72 12.54
N CYS A 315 3.58 -22.36 11.27
CA CYS A 315 2.62 -22.94 10.36
C CYS A 315 3.35 -23.78 9.31
N ILE A 316 3.42 -25.09 9.56
CA ILE A 316 4.04 -26.08 8.67
C ILE A 316 2.96 -26.91 8.01
N SER A 317 3.15 -27.27 6.74
CA SER A 317 2.24 -28.15 6.02
C SER A 317 2.23 -29.51 6.72
N GLU A 318 1.03 -30.06 6.94
CA GLU A 318 0.89 -31.47 7.29
C GLU A 318 1.30 -32.28 6.05
N ARG A 319 2.60 -32.54 5.86
CA ARG A 319 3.04 -33.48 4.84
C ARG A 319 2.47 -34.82 5.23
N GLU A 320 1.68 -35.43 4.36
CA GLU A 320 1.32 -36.84 4.51
C GLU A 320 2.63 -37.61 4.66
N VAL A 321 2.90 -38.08 5.88
CA VAL A 321 3.92 -39.10 6.08
C VAL A 321 3.36 -40.30 5.33
N ALA A 322 3.80 -40.48 4.09
CA ALA A 322 3.58 -41.73 3.37
C ALA A 322 4.12 -42.81 4.30
N SER A 323 3.21 -43.54 4.94
CA SER A 323 3.54 -44.74 5.67
C SER A 323 4.10 -45.70 4.64
N GLU A 324 5.42 -45.80 4.56
CA GLU A 324 6.08 -46.94 3.94
C GLU A 324 5.68 -48.17 4.77
N GLU A 325 4.69 -48.92 4.28
CA GLU A 325 4.43 -50.31 4.69
C GLU A 325 5.38 -51.28 3.98
#